data_AF-A0A1X1V6B9-F1
#
_entry.id   AF-A0A1X1V6B9-F1
#
_cell.length_a   1.000
_cell.length_b   1.000
_cell.length_c   1.000
_cell.angle_alpha   90.00
_cell.angle_beta   90.00
_cell.angle_gamma   90.00
#
_symmetry.space_group_name_H-M   'P 1'
#
loop_
_entity.id
_entity.type
_entity.pdbx_description
1 polymer ?
#
loop_
_entity_poly.entity_id
_entity_poly.type
_entity_poly.pdbx_seq_one_letter_code
_entity_poly.pdbx_strand_id
1 'polypeptide(L)'
;MTATPWACRLLGHRPRFRVEGRTMHWECERGCGQANGSKVYSTAAQARQYATAFDHRGELGKRAPLIGLLPLRLWHRLRRRR
;
A
#
# COMPACT_ATOMS: atom_id res chain seq x y z
N MET A 1 5.44 7.79 17.59
CA MET A 1 5.64 8.88 16.62
C MET A 1 4.56 8.78 15.56
N THR A 2 3.48 9.57 15.68
CA THR A 2 2.42 9.66 14.68
C THR A 2 2.89 10.58 13.56
N ALA A 3 3.02 10.08 12.34
CA ALA A 3 3.33 10.92 11.19
C ALA A 3 2.11 11.73 10.79
N THR A 4 2.38 12.97 10.42
CA THR A 4 1.36 13.92 10.00
C THR A 4 0.65 13.41 8.73
N PRO A 5 -0.68 13.57 8.58
CA PRO A 5 -1.45 13.04 7.46
C PRO A 5 -0.97 13.46 6.06
N TRP A 6 -0.19 14.54 5.93
CA TRP A 6 0.38 14.98 4.66
C TRP A 6 1.37 13.97 4.06
N ALA A 7 2.16 13.27 4.88
CA ALA A 7 3.12 12.28 4.40
C ALA A 7 2.44 11.09 3.71
N CYS A 8 1.27 10.67 4.23
CA CYS A 8 0.45 9.64 3.59
C CYS A 8 -0.23 10.11 2.31
N ARG A 9 -0.52 11.41 2.18
CA ARG A 9 -1.06 12.00 0.95
C ARG A 9 -0.05 12.02 -0.19
N LEU A 10 1.23 12.31 0.12
CA LEU A 10 2.30 12.38 -0.88
C LEU A 10 2.86 11.00 -1.26
N LEU A 11 3.04 10.12 -0.27
CA LEU A 11 3.76 8.86 -0.45
C LEU A 11 2.85 7.63 -0.40
N GLY A 12 1.52 7.82 -0.35
CA GLY A 12 0.52 6.76 -0.14
C GLY A 12 0.50 6.21 1.29
N HIS A 13 -0.60 5.55 1.68
CA HIS A 13 -0.67 4.88 2.99
C HIS A 13 0.20 3.63 3.02
N ARG A 14 0.77 3.31 4.20
CA ARG A 14 1.52 2.08 4.44
C ARG A 14 0.80 1.23 5.48
N PRO A 15 -0.28 0.52 5.08
CA PRO A 15 -1.01 -0.34 5.99
C PRO A 15 -0.14 -1.54 6.40
N ARG A 16 -0.10 -1.83 7.69
CA ARG A 16 0.50 -3.01 8.28
C ARG A 16 -0.61 -3.88 8.83
N PHE A 17 -0.59 -5.17 8.50
CA PHE A 17 -1.64 -6.11 8.85
C PHE A 17 -1.23 -6.95 10.05
N ARG A 18 -2.14 -7.14 11.00
CA ARG A 18 -1.98 -8.01 12.18
C ARG A 18 -3.18 -8.93 12.29
N VAL A 19 -3.00 -10.09 12.91
CA VAL A 19 -4.10 -11.06 13.07
C VAL A 19 -4.26 -11.40 14.53
N GLU A 20 -5.48 -11.28 14.99
CA GLU A 20 -5.92 -11.63 16.34
C GLU A 20 -7.04 -12.67 16.22
N GLY A 21 -6.67 -13.95 16.38
CA GLY A 21 -7.58 -15.07 16.18
C GLY A 21 -8.19 -15.08 14.78
N ARG A 22 -9.50 -14.79 14.68
CA ARG A 22 -10.28 -14.74 13.44
C ARG A 22 -10.37 -13.33 12.83
N THR A 23 -9.83 -12.33 13.51
CA THR A 23 -9.92 -10.94 13.10
C THR A 23 -8.58 -10.50 12.54
N MET A 24 -8.61 -9.93 11.34
CA MET A 24 -7.47 -9.22 10.77
C MET A 24 -7.64 -7.74 11.04
N HIS A 25 -6.62 -7.12 11.61
CA HIS A 25 -6.55 -5.68 11.83
C HIS A 25 -5.52 -5.09 10.89
N TRP A 26 -5.73 -3.85 10.46
CA TRP A 26 -4.70 -3.09 9.77
C TRP A 26 -4.63 -1.68 10.33
N GLU A 27 -3.42 -1.15 10.37
CA GLU A 27 -3.13 0.21 10.78
C GLU A 27 -2.03 0.79 9.90
N CYS A 28 -2.08 2.08 9.63
CA CYS A 28 -1.00 2.75 8.93
C CYS A 28 0.23 2.75 9.85
N GLU A 29 1.33 2.14 9.42
CA GLU A 29 2.60 2.12 10.17
C GLU A 29 3.13 3.55 10.41
N ARG A 30 2.76 4.49 9.53
CA ARG A 30 3.07 5.91 9.70
C ARG A 30 2.18 6.61 10.75
N GLY A 31 1.18 5.94 11.34
CA GLY A 31 0.38 6.51 12.42
C GLY A 31 -0.52 7.69 12.02
N CYS A 32 -0.95 7.78 10.76
CA CYS A 32 -1.79 8.88 10.27
C CYS A 32 -3.28 8.77 10.64
N GLY A 33 -3.69 7.68 11.31
CA GLY A 33 -5.07 7.44 11.75
C GLY A 33 -6.12 7.19 10.66
N GLN A 34 -5.82 7.45 9.39
CA GLN A 34 -6.80 7.34 8.29
C GLN A 34 -6.92 5.93 7.70
N ALA A 35 -5.81 5.21 7.55
CA ALA A 35 -5.80 3.85 7.00
C ALA A 35 -5.73 2.82 8.11
N ASN A 36 -6.82 2.71 8.88
CA ASN A 36 -7.01 1.67 9.89
C ASN A 36 -8.31 0.91 9.64
N GLY A 37 -8.45 -0.27 10.26
CA GLY A 37 -9.68 -1.03 10.24
C GLY A 37 -9.49 -2.47 10.71
N SER A 38 -10.59 -3.21 10.72
CA SER A 38 -10.61 -4.63 11.07
C SER A 38 -11.59 -5.39 10.19
N LYS A 39 -11.32 -6.68 10.00
CA LYS A 39 -12.18 -7.60 9.26
C LYS A 39 -12.18 -8.97 9.94
N VAL A 40 -13.38 -9.48 10.22
CA VAL A 40 -13.56 -10.80 10.79
C VAL A 40 -13.72 -11.83 9.67
N TYR A 41 -13.03 -12.95 9.81
CA TYR A 41 -13.09 -14.09 8.88
C TYR A 41 -13.77 -15.30 9.53
N SER A 42 -14.14 -16.26 8.69
CA SER A 42 -14.75 -17.53 9.13
C SER A 42 -13.78 -18.39 9.94
N THR A 43 -12.47 -18.29 9.67
CA THR A 43 -11.43 -19.06 10.38
C THR A 43 -10.19 -18.20 10.65
N ALA A 44 -9.42 -18.58 11.68
CA ALA A 44 -8.15 -17.94 11.99
C ALA A 44 -7.10 -18.17 10.89
N ALA A 45 -7.16 -19.34 10.23
CA ALA A 45 -6.32 -19.66 9.09
C ALA A 45 -6.55 -18.69 7.92
N GLN A 46 -7.81 -18.37 7.59
CA GLN A 46 -8.12 -17.37 6.57
C GLN A 46 -7.59 -15.99 6.96
N ALA A 47 -7.81 -15.55 8.20
CA ALA A 47 -7.33 -14.25 8.66
C ALA A 47 -5.79 -14.12 8.49
N ARG A 48 -5.04 -15.18 8.85
CA ARG A 48 -3.58 -15.25 8.65
C ARG A 48 -3.18 -15.25 7.18
N GLN A 49 -3.83 -16.07 6.36
CA GLN A 49 -3.51 -16.15 4.93
C GLN A 49 -3.70 -14.81 4.23
N TYR A 50 -4.79 -14.11 4.51
CA TYR A 50 -5.04 -12.78 3.95
C TYR A 50 -4.08 -11.74 4.48
N ALA A 51 -3.77 -11.72 5.79
CA ALA A 51 -2.81 -10.77 6.34
C ALA A 51 -1.43 -10.93 5.70
N THR A 52 -0.93 -12.15 5.54
CA THR A 52 0.34 -12.43 4.87
C THR A 52 0.30 -12.01 3.39
N ALA A 53 -0.80 -12.29 2.69
CA ALA A 53 -0.95 -11.89 1.29
C ALA A 53 -0.96 -10.35 1.11
N PHE A 54 -1.57 -9.62 2.03
CA PHE A 54 -1.59 -8.14 1.98
C PHE A 54 -0.27 -7.51 2.40
N ASP A 55 0.44 -8.10 3.37
CA ASP A 55 1.78 -7.64 3.77
C ASP A 55 2.79 -7.75 2.61
N HIS A 56 2.75 -8.86 1.87
CA HIS A 56 3.56 -9.04 0.65
C HIS A 56 3.21 -8.06 -0.47
N ARG A 57 1.95 -7.62 -0.60
CA ARG A 57 1.58 -6.58 -1.58
C ARG A 57 2.06 -5.19 -1.19
N GLY A 58 2.31 -4.92 0.10
CA GLY A 58 2.95 -3.67 0.55
C GLY A 58 4.37 -3.48 -0.03
N GLU A 59 5.08 -4.58 -0.27
CA GLU A 59 6.41 -4.56 -0.90
C GLU A 59 6.37 -4.34 -2.42
N LEU A 60 5.26 -4.65 -3.09
CA LEU A 60 5.10 -4.37 -4.54
C LEU A 60 5.09 -2.86 -4.83
N GLY A 61 4.60 -2.03 -3.89
CA GLY A 61 4.64 -0.57 -4.01
C GLY A 61 6.04 0.03 -3.86
N LYS A 62 6.98 -0.64 -3.19
CA LYS A 62 8.38 -0.19 -3.05
C LYS A 62 9.22 -0.44 -4.29
N ARG A 63 8.79 -1.36 -5.16
CA ARG A 63 9.46 -1.69 -6.43
C ARG A 63 8.72 -1.14 -7.64
N ALA A 64 7.93 -0.08 -7.50
CA ALA A 64 7.62 0.73 -8.67
C ALA A 64 8.92 1.45 -9.09
N PRO A 65 9.56 1.09 -10.21
CA PRO A 65 10.70 1.86 -10.68
C PRO A 65 10.21 3.29 -10.94
N LEU A 66 10.69 4.24 -10.14
CA LEU A 66 10.52 5.69 -10.39
C LEU A 66 11.09 6.10 -11.77
N ILE A 67 11.87 5.21 -12.39
CA ILE A 67 12.47 5.32 -13.72
C ILE A 67 11.42 5.12 -14.84
N GLY A 68 10.20 4.67 -14.53
CA GLY A 68 9.09 4.57 -15.51
C GLY A 68 8.31 5.87 -15.73
N LEU A 69 8.58 6.94 -14.96
CA LEU A 69 7.93 8.25 -15.15
C LEU A 69 8.63 9.12 -16.21
N LEU A 70 9.61 8.57 -16.95
CA LEU A 70 10.04 9.19 -18.19
C LEU A 70 8.95 8.94 -19.24
N PRO A 71 8.23 9.99 -19.68
CA PRO A 71 6.89 9.84 -20.19
C PRO A 71 6.99 9.31 -21.62
N LEU A 72 6.32 8.18 -21.87
CA LEU A 72 5.87 7.84 -23.24
C LEU A 72 5.19 9.04 -23.93
N ARG A 73 4.64 9.97 -23.15
CA ARG A 73 4.09 11.26 -23.60
C ARG A 73 5.13 12.22 -24.22
N LEU A 74 6.39 12.22 -23.77
CA LEU A 74 7.49 12.99 -24.40
C LEU A 74 7.95 12.30 -25.69
N TRP A 75 8.05 10.96 -25.69
CA TRP A 75 8.42 10.19 -26.88
C TRP A 75 7.43 10.38 -28.03
N HIS A 76 6.12 10.37 -27.75
CA HIS A 76 5.10 10.63 -28.77
C HIS A 76 5.17 12.05 -29.36
N ARG A 77 5.62 13.03 -28.60
CA ARG A 77 5.74 14.41 -29.08
C ARG A 77 6.94 14.60 -30.01
N LEU A 78 8.02 13.83 -29.81
CA LEU A 78 9.20 13.83 -30.67
C LEU A 78 8.96 13.08 -32.00
N ARG A 79 8.17 11.99 -32.00
CA ARG A 79 7.85 11.24 -33.23
C ARG A 79 6.91 11.96 -34.21
N ARG A 80 6.15 12.96 -33.78
CA ARG A 80 5.27 13.75 -34.68
C ARG A 80 5.96 14.92 -35.38
N ARG A 81 7.26 15.13 -35.15
CA ARG A 81 8.06 16.20 -35.77
C ARG A 81 9.12 15.70 -36.76
N ARG A 82 9.12 14.40 -37.08
CA ARG A 82 9.77 13.84 -38.28
C ARG A 82 8.66 13.43 -39.24
#